data_AF-E3EL69-F1
#
_entry.id   AF-E3EL69-F1
#
_cell.length_a   1.000
_cell.length_b   1.000
_cell.length_c   1.000
_cell.angle_alpha   90.00
_cell.angle_beta   90.00
_cell.angle_gamma   90.00
#
_symmetry.space_group_name_H-M   'P 1'
#
loop_
_entity.id
_entity.type
_entity.pdbx_description
1 polymer ?
#
loop_
_entity_poly.entity_id
_entity_poly.type
_entity_poly.pdbx_seq_one_letter_code
_entity_poly.pdbx_strand_id
1 'polypeptide(L)' 'MKFKYINDTNRVVSIHPATFTHGCIADKEKILPKDMCVFNLPEGTYPWVKMWDYGERGLSILVSPMKDEE' A
#
# COMPACT_ATOMS: atom_id res chain seq x y z
N MET A 1 -10.45 -5.55 -6.91
CA MET A 1 -9.74 -4.47 -7.63
C MET A 1 -8.22 -4.69 -7.52
N LYS A 2 -7.39 -4.20 -8.45
CA LYS A 2 -5.92 -4.22 -8.31
C LYS A 2 -5.35 -2.80 -8.30
N PHE A 3 -4.60 -2.45 -7.27
CA PHE A 3 -3.87 -1.19 -7.17
C PHE A 3 -2.38 -1.44 -7.37
N LYS A 4 -1.74 -0.72 -8.28
CA LYS A 4 -0.30 -0.82 -8.56
C LYS A 4 0.40 0.40 -7.98
N TYR A 5 1.44 0.17 -7.19
CA TYR A 5 2.31 1.21 -6.65
C TYR A 5 3.74 1.00 -7.18
N ILE A 6 4.35 2.06 -7.72
CA ILE A 6 5.74 2.08 -8.15
C ILE A 6 6.51 2.93 -7.13
N ASN A 7 7.59 2.39 -6.58
CA ASN A 7 8.39 3.12 -5.61
C ASN A 7 9.48 3.98 -6.28
N ASP A 8 9.16 5.24 -6.52
CA ASP A 8 10.08 6.26 -7.06
C ASP A 8 10.81 7.09 -5.97
N THR A 9 10.61 6.75 -4.70
CA THR A 9 11.13 7.53 -3.55
C THR A 9 12.63 7.35 -3.28
N ASN A 10 13.30 6.45 -4.02
CA ASN A 10 14.67 5.97 -3.77
C ASN A 10 14.93 5.39 -2.35
N ARG A 11 13.90 5.19 -1.53
CA ARG A 11 13.97 4.59 -0.19
C ARG A 11 13.16 3.31 -0.15
N VAL A 12 13.44 2.43 0.81
CA VAL A 12 12.58 1.26 1.05
C VAL A 12 11.26 1.74 1.65
N VAL A 13 10.13 1.30 1.08
CA VAL A 13 8.79 1.57 1.61
C VAL A 13 8.28 0.30 2.28
N SER A 14 7.94 0.41 3.57
CA SER A 14 7.27 -0.65 4.32
C SER A 14 5.76 -0.62 4.08
N ILE A 15 5.11 -1.77 4.16
CA ILE A 15 3.65 -1.86 4.06
C ILE A 15 3.08 -1.84 5.48
N HIS A 16 2.23 -0.86 5.77
CA HIS A 16 1.60 -0.71 7.07
C HIS A 16 0.70 -1.94 7.36
N PRO A 17 0.81 -2.59 8.54
CA PRO A 17 0.10 -3.85 8.83
C PRO A 17 -1.42 -3.78 8.67
N ALA A 18 -2.01 -2.62 8.95
CA ALA A 18 -3.45 -2.40 8.76
C ALA A 18 -3.93 -2.65 7.31
N THR A 19 -3.04 -2.55 6.31
CA THR A 19 -3.32 -2.96 4.92
C THR A 19 -3.89 -4.38 4.87
N PHE A 20 -3.25 -5.32 5.59
CA PHE A 20 -3.66 -6.72 5.64
C PHE A 20 -4.88 -6.93 6.53
N THR A 21 -4.96 -6.22 7.66
CA THR A 21 -6.14 -6.25 8.54
C THR A 21 -7.41 -5.79 7.81
N HIS A 22 -7.30 -4.85 6.87
CA HIS A 22 -8.42 -4.37 6.07
C HIS A 22 -8.77 -5.28 4.88
N GLY A 23 -8.06 -6.41 4.71
CA GLY A 23 -8.36 -7.40 3.67
C GLY A 23 -7.64 -7.17 2.35
N CYS A 24 -6.67 -6.25 2.26
CA CYS A 24 -5.80 -6.13 1.10
C CYS A 24 -4.70 -7.21 1.15
N ILE A 25 -4.30 -7.72 -0.01
CA ILE A 25 -3.16 -8.64 -0.16
C ILE A 25 -2.11 -7.97 -1.03
N ALA A 26 -0.88 -7.87 -0.54
CA ALA A 26 0.26 -7.38 -1.32
C ALA A 26 1.07 -8.56 -1.88
N ASP A 27 1.65 -8.40 -3.08
CA ASP A 27 2.55 -9.38 -3.69
C ASP A 27 4.02 -9.23 -3.23
N LYS A 28 4.30 -8.27 -2.34
CA LYS A 28 5.61 -7.99 -1.75
C LYS A 28 5.46 -7.75 -0.25
N GLU A 29 6.49 -8.08 0.53
CA GLU A 29 6.56 -7.74 1.96
C GLU A 29 7.04 -6.30 2.20
N LYS A 30 7.90 -5.80 1.31
CA LYS A 30 8.44 -4.44 1.28
C LYS A 30 8.65 -4.01 -0.16
N ILE A 31 8.61 -2.71 -0.42
CA ILE A 31 8.72 -2.16 -1.77
C ILE A 31 10.08 -1.51 -1.89
N LEU A 32 10.99 -2.16 -2.62
CA LEU A 32 12.35 -1.66 -2.84
C LEU A 32 12.35 -0.45 -3.78
N PRO A 33 13.40 0.40 -3.75
CA PRO A 33 13.56 1.47 -4.74
C PRO A 33 13.41 0.94 -6.17
N LYS A 34 12.60 1.63 -6.98
CA LYS A 34 12.33 1.32 -8.40
C LYS A 34 11.60 -0.01 -8.63
N ASP A 35 11.11 -0.65 -7.57
CA ASP A 35 10.27 -1.85 -7.66
C ASP A 35 8.78 -1.47 -7.70
N MET A 36 7.96 -2.42 -8.15
CA MET A 36 6.50 -2.31 -8.17
C MET A 36 5.90 -3.30 -7.18
N CYS A 37 4.85 -2.87 -6.49
CA CYS A 37 4.00 -3.70 -5.62
C CYS A 37 2.55 -3.65 -6.13
N VAL A 38 1.92 -4.81 -6.23
CA VAL A 38 0.52 -4.98 -6.58
C VAL A 38 -0.28 -5.33 -5.32
N PHE A 39 -1.24 -4.47 -5.01
CA PHE A 39 -2.21 -4.68 -3.94
C PHE A 39 -3.51 -5.21 -4.56
N ASN A 40 -3.94 -6.39 -4.14
CA ASN A 40 -5.25 -6.95 -4.46
C ASN A 40 -6.23 -6.54 -3.37
N LEU A 41 -7.28 -5.82 -3.78
CA LEU A 41 -8.34 -5.34 -2.90
C LEU A 41 -9.59 -6.21 -3.04
N PRO A 42 -10.40 -6.34 -1.97
CA PRO A 42 -11.72 -6.97 -2.02
C PRO A 42 -12.59 -6.46 -3.16
N GLU A 43 -13.51 -7.29 -3.63
CA GLU A 43 -14.45 -6.93 -4.69
C GLU A 43 -15.38 -5.79 -4.25
N GLY A 44 -15.78 -4.93 -5.20
CA GLY A 44 -16.63 -3.78 -4.92
C GLY A 44 -15.99 -2.68 -4.07
N THR A 45 -14.65 -2.60 -4.03
CA THR A 45 -13.91 -1.57 -3.30
C THR A 45 -12.91 -0.83 -4.18
N TYR A 46 -12.53 0.37 -3.78
CA TYR A 46 -11.48 1.18 -4.40
C TYR A 46 -10.34 1.47 -3.40
N PRO A 47 -9.12 1.74 -3.88
CA PRO A 47 -7.99 2.00 -2.99
C PRO A 47 -8.04 3.41 -2.40
N TRP A 48 -8.01 3.49 -1.08
CA TRP A 48 -7.60 4.67 -0.36
C TRP A 48 -6.18 4.49 0.15
N VAL A 49 -5.31 5.45 -0.13
CA VAL A 49 -3.87 5.31 0.09
C VAL A 49 -3.39 6.44 0.99
N LYS A 50 -2.59 6.08 2.00
CA LYS A 50 -1.89 7.04 2.84
C LYS A 50 -0.44 6.64 3.00
N MET A 51 0.45 7.62 2.93
CA MET A 51 1.88 7.43 3.15
C MET A 51 2.36 8.30 4.30
N TRP A 52 3.36 7.80 5.01
CA TRP A 52 4.07 8.53 6.06
C TRP A 52 5.57 8.48 5.82
N ASP A 53 6.23 9.59 6.14
CA ASP A 53 7.68 9.65 6.27
C ASP A 53 8.03 9.80 7.74
N TYR A 54 8.69 8.78 8.30
CA TYR A 54 9.19 8.79 9.67
C TYR A 54 10.67 9.19 9.75
N GLY A 55 11.20 9.86 8.73
CA GLY A 55 12.60 10.26 8.64
C GLY A 55 13.52 9.04 8.60
N GLU A 56 14.45 8.93 9.53
CA GLU A 56 15.41 7.82 9.59
C GLU A 56 14.74 6.45 9.78
N ARG A 57 13.52 6.41 10.32
CA ARG A 57 12.76 5.16 10.51
C ARG A 57 12.12 4.64 9.21
N GLY A 58 12.21 5.40 8.12
CA GLY A 58 11.77 4.97 6.79
C GLY A 58 10.37 5.41 6.40
N LEU A 59 9.97 4.98 5.20
CA LEU A 59 8.66 5.27 4.61
C LEU A 59 7.68 4.11 4.90
N SER A 60 6.41 4.44 5.06
CA SER A 60 5.34 3.45 5.17
C SER A 60 4.14 3.82 4.31
N ILE A 61 3.55 2.83 3.65
CA ILE A 61 2.32 2.96 2.86
C ILE A 61 1.21 2.11 3.49
N LEU A 62 0.04 2.72 3.67
CA LEU A 62 -1.22 2.04 3.96
C LEU A 62 -2.08 2.06 2.71
N VAL A 63 -2.57 0.89 2.32
CA VAL A 63 -3.63 0.75 1.31
C VAL A 63 -4.86 0.17 2.00
N SER A 64 -5.93 0.94 2.05
CA SER A 64 -7.20 0.53 2.62
C SER A 64 -8.25 0.39 1.51
N PRO A 65 -9.05 -0.68 1.49
CA PRO A 65 -10.20 -0.75 0.61
C PRO A 65 -11.32 0.13 1.18
N MET A 66 -11.88 0.99 0.35
CA MET A 66 -13.05 1.80 0.67
C MET A 66 -14.21 1.43 -0.25
N LYS A 67 -15.42 1.69 0.24
CA LYS A 67 -16.66 1.64 -0.55
C LYS A 67 -17.20 3.05 -0.62
N ASP A 68 -17.92 3.36 -1.68
CA ASP A 68 -18.72 4.58 -1.70
C ASP A 68 -19.73 4.48 -0.55
N GLU A 69 -19.83 5.53 0.26
CA GLU A 69 -20.93 5.65 1.22
C GLU A 69 -22.20 5.92 0.40
N GLU A 70 -23.22 5.07 0.56
CA GLU A 70 -24.56 5.31 -0.01
C GLU A 70 -25.21 6.57 0.57
#